data_AF-A0A0S8IUG0-F1
#
_entry.id   AF-A0A0S8IUG0-F1
#
_cell.length_a   1.000
_cell.length_b   1.000
_cell.length_c   1.000
_cell.angle_alpha   90.00
_cell.angle_beta   90.00
_cell.angle_gamma   90.00
#
_symmetry.space_group_name_H-M   'P 1'
#
loop_
_entity.id
_entity.type
_entity.pdbx_description
1 polymer ?
#
loop_
_entity_poly.entity_id
_entity_poly.type
_entity_poly.pdbx_seq_one_letter_code
_entity_poly.pdbx_strand_id
1 'polypeptide(L)'
;MTFAGGEKEGLEGFIDRVASSSPAPGGGSVSAACGALAGALSSMVCRLTIGRKKFKEVEDELKGVLEKAEEIKKQMEEFIVKDAESFDRVMDAMKLPKYTDEEKEKRNLVVQEATKGAITVPLQVMEKGLLAIKLSQIVVEKGNPNMLSDAGVSALTAKTAVDGAYYNVRINLNSIEDQDFVTSTKEKADALKGEAMLLSQEIERKVEEKLTQTQ
;
A
#
# COMPACT_ATOMS: atom_id res chain seq x y z
N MET A 1 4.01 -4.42 -14.41
CA MET A 1 2.58 -4.27 -14.04
C MET A 1 1.77 -4.21 -15.33
N THR A 2 0.49 -4.59 -15.33
CA THR A 2 -0.33 -4.50 -16.55
C THR A 2 -1.26 -3.30 -16.41
N PHE A 3 -1.03 -2.25 -17.20
CA PHE A 3 -1.88 -1.07 -17.23
C PHE A 3 -2.81 -1.11 -18.47
N ALA A 4 -3.75 -0.16 -18.56
CA ALA A 4 -4.67 -0.05 -19.69
C ALA A 4 -3.91 -0.12 -21.04
N GLY A 5 -4.18 -1.16 -21.84
CA GLY A 5 -3.43 -1.49 -23.06
C GLY A 5 -2.92 -2.95 -23.10
N GLY A 6 -2.86 -3.64 -21.96
CA GLY A 6 -2.60 -5.09 -21.90
C GLY A 6 -1.13 -5.51 -21.99
N GLU A 7 -0.20 -4.57 -22.19
CA GLU A 7 1.23 -4.85 -22.16
C GLU A 7 1.80 -4.84 -20.73
N LYS A 8 2.75 -5.74 -20.47
CA LYS A 8 3.51 -5.73 -19.21
C LYS A 8 4.51 -4.58 -19.26
N GLU A 9 4.25 -3.54 -18.48
CA GLU A 9 5.17 -2.43 -18.29
C GLU A 9 6.25 -2.77 -17.26
N GLY A 10 7.51 -2.49 -17.60
CA GLY A 10 8.67 -2.61 -16.71
C GLY A 10 8.76 -1.47 -15.70
N LEU A 11 9.72 -1.56 -14.78
CA LEU A 11 9.92 -0.54 -13.75
C LEU A 11 10.24 0.84 -14.33
N GLU A 12 11.04 0.89 -15.40
CA GLU A 12 11.41 2.12 -16.11
C GLU A 12 10.17 2.85 -16.63
N GLY A 13 9.29 2.15 -17.37
CA GLY A 13 8.04 2.73 -17.87
C GLY A 13 7.11 3.22 -16.75
N PHE A 14 7.01 2.47 -15.65
CA PHE A 14 6.24 2.92 -14.48
C PHE A 14 6.79 4.24 -13.91
N ILE A 15 8.11 4.36 -13.77
CA ILE A 15 8.76 5.58 -13.25
C ILE A 15 8.54 6.75 -14.22
N ASP A 16 8.73 6.54 -15.52
CA ASP A 16 8.53 7.58 -16.54
C ASP A 16 7.10 8.10 -16.55
N ARG A 17 6.11 7.21 -16.38
CA ARG A 17 4.69 7.60 -16.27
C ARG A 17 4.40 8.38 -15.00
N VAL A 18 4.96 7.98 -13.86
CA VAL A 18 4.85 8.75 -12.59
C VAL A 18 5.48 10.14 -12.73
N ALA A 19 6.58 10.25 -13.49
CA ALA A 19 7.27 11.53 -13.72
C ALA A 19 6.62 12.39 -14.82
N SER A 20 5.63 11.86 -15.54
CA SER A 20 4.98 12.54 -16.66
C SER A 20 4.03 13.66 -16.21
N SER A 21 3.48 14.39 -17.17
CA SER A 21 2.38 15.35 -16.94
C SER A 21 1.01 14.69 -16.85
N SER A 22 0.92 13.35 -16.97
CA SER A 22 -0.33 12.61 -16.77
C SER A 22 -0.73 12.64 -15.30
N PRO A 23 -2.02 12.81 -14.98
CA PRO A 23 -2.48 12.82 -13.60
C PRO A 23 -2.49 11.42 -12.93
N ALA A 24 -2.38 10.34 -13.72
CA ALA A 24 -2.23 8.98 -13.23
C ALA A 24 -1.22 8.20 -14.12
N PRO A 25 -0.39 7.30 -13.54
CA PRO A 25 -0.33 6.88 -12.14
C PRO A 25 0.31 7.96 -11.24
N GLY A 26 -0.13 8.04 -9.99
CA GLY A 26 0.28 9.08 -9.05
C GLY A 26 0.71 8.54 -7.68
N GLY A 27 0.54 9.35 -6.63
CA GLY A 27 0.97 9.00 -5.28
C GLY A 27 0.31 7.74 -4.70
N GLY A 28 -0.96 7.48 -5.01
CA GLY A 28 -1.65 6.24 -4.59
C GLY A 28 -1.02 5.00 -5.21
N SER A 29 -0.77 5.05 -6.52
CA SER A 29 -0.07 4.01 -7.30
C SER A 29 1.33 3.74 -6.76
N VAL A 30 2.10 4.79 -6.44
CA VAL A 30 3.43 4.64 -5.81
C VAL A 30 3.33 4.04 -4.41
N SER A 31 2.33 4.44 -3.62
CA SER A 31 2.10 3.87 -2.28
C SER A 31 1.81 2.37 -2.35
N ALA A 32 1.00 1.93 -3.30
CA ALA A 32 0.77 0.52 -3.57
C ALA A 32 2.05 -0.21 -4.03
N ALA A 33 2.86 0.42 -4.89
CA ALA A 33 4.14 -0.14 -5.32
C ALA A 33 5.11 -0.35 -4.14
N CYS A 34 5.18 0.59 -3.19
CA CYS A 34 5.92 0.41 -1.94
C CYS A 34 5.41 -0.82 -1.15
N GLY A 35 4.09 -1.00 -1.04
CA GLY A 35 3.50 -2.16 -0.39
C GLY A 35 3.89 -3.49 -1.07
N ALA A 36 3.92 -3.51 -2.41
CA ALA A 36 4.32 -4.67 -3.18
C ALA A 36 5.80 -5.03 -2.93
N LEU A 37 6.68 -4.03 -2.92
CA LEU A 37 8.11 -4.21 -2.64
C LEU A 37 8.35 -4.71 -1.20
N ALA A 38 7.60 -4.22 -0.22
CA ALA A 38 7.67 -4.72 1.15
C ALA A 38 7.29 -6.21 1.24
N GLY A 39 6.18 -6.60 0.61
CA GLY A 39 5.80 -8.02 0.50
C GLY A 39 6.87 -8.87 -0.19
N ALA A 40 7.49 -8.36 -1.26
CA ALA A 40 8.57 -9.03 -1.96
C ALA A 40 9.82 -9.23 -1.08
N LEU A 41 10.25 -8.22 -0.32
CA LEU A 41 11.39 -8.31 0.60
C LEU A 41 11.11 -9.29 1.73
N SER A 42 9.95 -9.22 2.38
CA SER A 42 9.54 -10.19 3.40
C SER A 42 9.56 -11.63 2.86
N SER A 43 9.08 -11.82 1.63
CA SER A 43 9.09 -13.12 0.95
C SER A 43 10.51 -13.61 0.66
N MET A 44 11.41 -12.72 0.22
CA MET A 44 12.83 -13.03 0.00
C MET A 44 13.49 -13.48 1.31
N VAL A 45 13.30 -12.75 2.41
CA VAL A 45 13.86 -13.11 3.72
C VAL A 45 13.35 -14.47 4.16
N CYS A 46 12.04 -14.76 4.02
CA CYS A 46 11.49 -16.07 4.34
C CYS A 46 12.14 -17.20 3.51
N ARG A 47 12.24 -17.03 2.18
CA ARG A 47 12.88 -18.02 1.29
C ARG A 47 14.34 -18.27 1.64
N LEU A 48 15.06 -17.22 2.03
CA LEU A 48 16.46 -17.34 2.44
C LEU A 48 16.62 -17.89 3.85
N THR A 49 15.54 -18.10 4.60
CA THR A 49 15.55 -18.61 5.98
C THR A 49 15.07 -20.07 6.05
N ILE A 50 13.95 -20.38 5.40
CA ILE A 50 13.30 -21.71 5.40
C ILE A 50 14.25 -22.79 4.86
N GLY A 51 14.18 -23.99 5.45
CA GLY A 51 14.99 -25.15 5.05
C GLY A 51 16.41 -25.17 5.60
N ARG A 52 16.86 -24.10 6.28
CA ARG A 52 18.15 -24.13 7.00
C ARG A 52 17.98 -24.79 8.38
N LYS A 53 18.89 -25.71 8.71
CA LYS A 53 18.88 -26.45 10.00
C LYS A 53 18.72 -25.56 11.24
N LYS A 54 19.35 -24.37 11.24
CA LYS A 54 19.30 -23.41 12.36
C LYS A 54 17.94 -22.74 12.58
N PHE A 55 17.00 -22.84 11.64
CA PHE A 55 15.68 -22.19 11.71
C PHE A 55 14.52 -23.19 11.74
N LYS A 56 14.79 -24.47 12.05
CA LYS A 56 13.78 -25.53 12.03
C LYS A 56 12.60 -25.25 12.96
N GLU A 57 12.83 -24.59 14.09
CA GLU A 57 11.80 -24.28 15.09
C GLU A 57 10.81 -23.20 14.64
N VAL A 58 11.23 -22.31 13.72
CA VAL A 58 10.41 -21.21 13.20
C VAL A 58 9.94 -21.46 11.76
N GLU A 59 10.22 -22.65 11.22
CA GLU A 59 10.06 -22.91 9.79
C GLU A 59 8.59 -22.83 9.34
N ASP A 60 7.68 -23.42 10.09
CA ASP A 60 6.25 -23.44 9.72
C ASP A 60 5.60 -22.07 9.89
N GLU A 61 6.03 -21.29 10.89
CA GLU A 61 5.63 -19.89 11.03
C GLU A 61 6.08 -19.06 9.82
N LEU A 62 7.34 -19.22 9.40
CA LEU A 62 7.89 -18.48 8.25
C LEU A 62 7.28 -18.93 6.91
N LYS A 63 6.80 -20.17 6.78
CA LYS A 63 5.98 -20.58 5.62
C LYS A 63 4.67 -19.81 5.57
N GLY A 64 3.98 -19.68 6.70
CA GLY A 64 2.77 -18.86 6.80
C GLY A 64 3.02 -17.37 6.52
N VAL A 65 4.16 -16.84 6.94
CA VAL A 65 4.58 -15.47 6.60
C VAL A 65 4.84 -15.33 5.11
N LEU A 66 5.54 -16.29 4.49
CA LEU A 66 5.83 -16.29 3.06
C LEU A 66 4.55 -16.27 2.22
N GLU A 67 3.58 -17.12 2.55
CA GLU A 67 2.28 -17.16 1.84
C GLU A 67 1.56 -15.81 1.90
N LYS A 68 1.47 -15.21 3.09
CA LYS A 68 0.82 -13.90 3.28
C LYS A 68 1.59 -12.77 2.60
N ALA A 69 2.92 -12.81 2.62
CA ALA A 69 3.76 -11.79 1.98
C ALA A 69 3.62 -11.82 0.45
N GLU A 70 3.50 -13.01 -0.14
CA GLU A 70 3.21 -13.18 -1.58
C GLU A 70 1.78 -12.73 -1.93
N GLU A 71 0.79 -13.00 -1.07
CA GLU A 71 -0.58 -12.51 -1.24
C GLU A 71 -0.61 -10.97 -1.22
N ILE A 72 0.03 -10.35 -0.23
CA ILE A 72 0.13 -8.89 -0.12
C ILE A 72 0.80 -8.31 -1.36
N LYS A 73 1.92 -8.88 -1.80
CA LYS A 73 2.62 -8.43 -3.01
C LYS A 73 1.66 -8.39 -4.20
N LYS A 74 0.95 -9.48 -4.46
CA LYS A 74 0.00 -9.57 -5.58
C LYS A 74 -1.14 -8.56 -5.44
N GLN A 75 -1.74 -8.44 -4.26
CA GLN A 75 -2.84 -7.49 -4.02
C GLN A 75 -2.38 -6.03 -4.20
N MET A 76 -1.18 -5.71 -3.75
CA MET A 76 -0.59 -4.39 -3.92
C MET A 76 -0.31 -4.09 -5.39
N GLU A 77 0.20 -5.04 -6.17
CA GLU A 77 0.34 -4.89 -7.63
C GLU A 77 -1.00 -4.61 -8.33
N GLU A 78 -2.08 -5.26 -7.89
CA GLU A 78 -3.43 -4.96 -8.38
C GLU A 78 -3.90 -3.54 -7.98
N PHE A 79 -3.55 -3.06 -6.78
CA PHE A 79 -3.91 -1.72 -6.33
C PHE A 79 -3.22 -0.61 -7.11
N ILE A 80 -2.02 -0.85 -7.65
CA ILE A 80 -1.35 0.11 -8.55
C ILE A 80 -2.24 0.41 -9.77
N VAL A 81 -2.88 -0.63 -10.32
CA VAL A 81 -3.76 -0.50 -11.48
C VAL A 81 -5.10 0.11 -11.06
N LYS A 82 -5.70 -0.40 -9.98
CA LYS A 82 -7.01 0.06 -9.47
C LYS A 82 -6.99 1.53 -9.04
N ASP A 83 -5.87 2.05 -8.56
CA ASP A 83 -5.71 3.47 -8.22
C ASP A 83 -5.86 4.35 -9.47
N ALA A 84 -5.14 4.02 -10.54
CA ALA A 84 -5.26 4.72 -11.82
C ALA A 84 -6.68 4.62 -12.41
N GLU A 85 -7.28 3.43 -12.42
CA GLU A 85 -8.65 3.22 -12.91
C GLU A 85 -9.70 3.98 -12.07
N SER A 86 -9.46 4.12 -10.76
CA SER A 86 -10.37 4.89 -9.89
C SER A 86 -10.25 6.38 -10.14
N PHE A 87 -9.05 6.88 -10.41
CA PHE A 87 -8.84 8.26 -10.84
C PHE A 87 -9.57 8.55 -12.15
N ASP A 88 -9.45 7.68 -13.15
CA ASP A 88 -10.13 7.84 -14.45
C ASP A 88 -11.64 7.91 -14.29
N ARG A 89 -12.22 7.04 -13.44
CA ARG A 89 -13.66 7.06 -13.12
C ARG A 89 -14.12 8.38 -12.51
N VAL A 90 -13.34 8.95 -11.60
CA VAL A 90 -13.64 10.27 -11.02
C VAL A 90 -13.58 11.36 -12.10
N MET A 91 -12.56 11.32 -12.97
CA MET A 91 -12.42 12.29 -14.05
C MET A 91 -13.55 12.20 -15.06
N ASP A 92 -14.00 11.01 -15.41
CA ASP A 92 -15.13 10.81 -16.32
C ASP A 92 -16.44 11.29 -15.69
N ALA A 93 -16.66 11.06 -14.40
CA ALA A 93 -17.78 11.64 -13.67
C ALA A 93 -17.76 13.18 -13.70
N MET A 94 -16.58 13.79 -13.56
CA MET A 94 -16.42 15.24 -13.60
C MET A 94 -16.74 15.87 -14.98
N LYS A 95 -16.62 15.09 -16.06
CA LYS A 95 -16.91 15.51 -17.45
C LYS A 95 -18.40 15.51 -17.80
N LEU A 96 -19.28 14.97 -16.96
CA LEU A 96 -20.72 14.93 -17.22
C LEU A 96 -21.31 16.36 -17.42
N PRO A 97 -22.41 16.49 -18.19
CA PRO A 97 -23.09 17.76 -18.40
C PRO A 97 -23.47 18.48 -17.11
N LYS A 98 -23.56 19.82 -17.17
CA LYS A 98 -23.82 20.69 -16.01
C LYS A 98 -24.55 21.99 -16.38
N TYR A 99 -25.35 21.96 -17.44
CA TYR A 99 -26.02 23.13 -17.99
C TYR A 99 -27.38 23.38 -17.32
N THR A 100 -28.09 22.31 -16.94
CA THR A 100 -29.35 22.38 -16.19
C THR A 100 -29.15 22.03 -14.72
N ASP A 101 -30.11 22.36 -13.86
CA ASP A 101 -30.04 22.01 -12.43
C ASP A 101 -30.16 20.50 -12.21
N GLU A 102 -30.98 19.81 -13.00
CA GLU A 102 -31.07 18.34 -13.00
C GLU A 102 -29.74 17.69 -13.40
N GLU A 103 -29.08 18.22 -14.44
CA GLU A 103 -27.75 17.74 -14.85
C GLU A 103 -26.70 17.95 -13.76
N LYS A 104 -26.72 19.11 -13.07
CA LYS A 104 -25.79 19.40 -11.97
C LYS A 104 -26.01 18.43 -10.80
N GLU A 105 -27.25 18.17 -10.42
CA GLU A 105 -27.58 17.25 -9.33
C GLU A 105 -27.12 15.83 -9.67
N LYS A 106 -27.48 15.33 -10.86
CA LYS A 106 -27.05 14.00 -11.33
C LYS A 106 -25.52 13.90 -11.40
N ARG A 107 -24.85 14.92 -11.93
CA ARG A 107 -23.39 14.97 -11.98
C ARG A 107 -22.80 14.92 -10.57
N ASN A 108 -23.35 15.67 -9.62
CA ASN A 108 -22.85 15.68 -8.24
C ASN A 108 -22.93 14.28 -7.63
N LEU A 109 -24.07 13.60 -7.76
CA LEU A 109 -24.25 12.23 -7.26
C LEU A 109 -23.23 11.26 -7.84
N VAL A 110 -23.00 11.31 -9.16
CA VAL A 110 -22.02 10.41 -9.80
C VAL A 110 -20.58 10.73 -9.35
N VAL A 111 -20.23 12.01 -9.18
CA VAL A 111 -18.91 12.42 -8.67
C VAL A 111 -18.71 12.00 -7.21
N GLN A 112 -19.72 12.13 -6.36
CA GLN A 112 -19.67 11.69 -4.96
C GLN A 112 -19.43 10.18 -4.88
N GLU A 113 -20.19 9.37 -5.63
CA GLU A 113 -20.04 7.91 -5.63
C GLU A 113 -18.72 7.45 -6.24
N ALA A 114 -18.27 8.07 -7.35
CA ALA A 114 -16.97 7.77 -7.94
C ALA A 114 -15.83 8.09 -6.96
N THR A 115 -15.90 9.22 -6.26
CA THR A 115 -14.89 9.63 -5.27
C THR A 115 -14.89 8.71 -4.05
N LYS A 116 -16.06 8.32 -3.53
CA LYS A 116 -16.17 7.30 -2.47
C LYS A 116 -15.52 5.99 -2.91
N GLY A 117 -15.78 5.55 -4.14
CA GLY A 117 -15.12 4.40 -4.75
C GLY A 117 -13.60 4.56 -4.81
N ALA A 118 -13.10 5.72 -5.23
CA ALA A 118 -11.67 6.01 -5.30
C ALA A 118 -11.00 6.04 -3.92
N ILE A 119 -11.69 6.40 -2.84
CA ILE A 119 -11.18 6.36 -1.47
C ILE A 119 -10.98 4.91 -0.98
N THR A 120 -11.73 3.95 -1.50
CA THR A 120 -11.62 2.54 -1.05
C THR A 120 -10.26 1.91 -1.38
N VAL A 121 -9.65 2.26 -2.52
CA VAL A 121 -8.35 1.71 -2.95
C VAL A 121 -7.22 2.08 -1.97
N PRO A 122 -6.97 3.36 -1.64
CA PRO A 122 -5.93 3.71 -0.69
C PRO A 122 -6.23 3.20 0.73
N LEU A 123 -7.50 3.06 1.17
CA LEU A 123 -7.79 2.37 2.43
C LEU A 123 -7.32 0.92 2.42
N GLN A 124 -7.55 0.18 1.33
CA GLN A 124 -7.08 -1.19 1.18
C GLN A 124 -5.54 -1.25 1.15
N VAL A 125 -4.88 -0.28 0.51
CA VAL A 125 -3.42 -0.14 0.56
C VAL A 125 -2.95 0.08 2.00
N MET A 126 -3.62 0.91 2.81
CA MET A 126 -3.27 1.09 4.21
C MET A 126 -3.43 -0.20 5.03
N GLU A 127 -4.53 -0.92 4.85
CA GLU A 127 -4.78 -2.20 5.53
C GLU A 127 -3.70 -3.24 5.20
N LYS A 128 -3.41 -3.42 3.91
CA LYS A 128 -2.38 -4.37 3.47
C LYS A 128 -0.97 -3.90 3.82
N GLY A 129 -0.72 -2.60 3.86
CA GLY A 129 0.55 -2.01 4.30
C GLY A 129 0.81 -2.28 5.78
N LEU A 130 -0.22 -2.13 6.63
CA LEU A 130 -0.12 -2.49 8.05
C LEU A 130 0.13 -4.00 8.25
N LEU A 131 -0.52 -4.86 7.46
CA LEU A 131 -0.20 -6.29 7.48
C LEU A 131 1.24 -6.55 7.05
N ALA A 132 1.75 -5.84 6.04
CA ALA A 132 3.15 -5.96 5.60
C ALA A 132 4.15 -5.53 6.70
N ILE A 133 3.83 -4.48 7.49
CA ILE A 133 4.63 -4.09 8.67
C ILE A 133 4.67 -5.23 9.68
N LYS A 134 3.50 -5.84 9.99
CA LYS A 134 3.41 -6.98 10.92
C LYS A 134 4.22 -8.19 10.44
N LEU A 135 4.19 -8.50 9.15
CA LEU A 135 5.04 -9.56 8.59
C LEU A 135 6.53 -9.19 8.65
N SER A 136 6.87 -7.93 8.38
CA SER A 136 8.24 -7.42 8.46
C SER A 136 8.81 -7.57 9.88
N GLN A 137 8.00 -7.33 10.91
CA GLN A 137 8.38 -7.57 12.31
C GLN A 137 8.80 -9.02 12.56
N ILE A 138 8.01 -9.98 12.07
CA ILE A 138 8.29 -11.41 12.25
C ILE A 138 9.60 -11.79 11.56
N VAL A 139 9.85 -11.30 10.34
CA VAL A 139 11.10 -11.60 9.62
C VAL A 139 12.31 -10.88 10.20
N VAL A 140 12.15 -9.69 10.79
CA VAL A 140 13.23 -9.03 11.58
C VAL A 140 13.57 -9.86 12.81
N GLU A 141 12.58 -10.43 13.48
CA GLU A 141 12.78 -11.17 14.73
C GLU A 141 13.35 -12.57 14.49
N LYS A 142 12.77 -13.31 13.54
CA LYS A 142 12.97 -14.76 13.37
C LYS A 142 13.61 -15.15 12.04
N GLY A 143 13.74 -14.19 11.12
CA GLY A 143 14.37 -14.41 9.82
C GLY A 143 15.88 -14.57 9.92
N ASN A 144 16.50 -14.85 8.77
CA ASN A 144 17.95 -14.96 8.67
C ASN A 144 18.64 -13.63 9.04
N PRO A 145 19.47 -13.58 10.11
CA PRO A 145 20.11 -12.34 10.55
C PRO A 145 20.98 -11.66 9.49
N ASN A 146 21.53 -12.42 8.54
CA ASN A 146 22.30 -11.85 7.43
C ASN A 146 21.45 -10.97 6.50
N MET A 147 20.12 -11.09 6.55
CA MET A 147 19.14 -10.35 5.74
C MET A 147 18.41 -9.30 6.57
N LEU A 148 18.98 -8.90 7.73
CA LEU A 148 18.37 -7.92 8.62
C LEU A 148 18.12 -6.57 7.93
N SER A 149 19.02 -6.14 7.04
CA SER A 149 18.83 -4.93 6.24
C SER A 149 17.61 -5.04 5.33
N ASP A 150 17.44 -6.17 4.64
CA ASP A 150 16.28 -6.43 3.77
C ASP A 150 14.97 -6.45 4.57
N ALA A 151 14.99 -7.08 5.74
CA ALA A 151 13.86 -7.12 6.66
C ALA A 151 13.50 -5.72 7.21
N GLY A 152 14.51 -4.89 7.52
CA GLY A 152 14.31 -3.51 7.93
C GLY A 152 13.73 -2.64 6.82
N VAL A 153 14.28 -2.71 5.61
CA VAL A 153 13.77 -1.98 4.43
C VAL A 153 12.33 -2.40 4.10
N SER A 154 11.98 -3.68 4.29
CA SER A 154 10.60 -4.15 4.17
C SER A 154 9.65 -3.36 5.08
N ALA A 155 9.99 -3.17 6.36
CA ALA A 155 9.16 -2.42 7.30
C ALA A 155 9.06 -0.93 6.93
N LEU A 156 10.18 -0.30 6.58
CA LEU A 156 10.21 1.11 6.15
C LEU A 156 9.34 1.34 4.92
N THR A 157 9.47 0.48 3.92
CA THR A 157 8.73 0.60 2.66
C THR A 157 7.23 0.35 2.89
N ALA A 158 6.88 -0.60 3.76
CA ALA A 158 5.49 -0.82 4.15
C ALA A 158 4.87 0.39 4.89
N LYS A 159 5.66 1.06 5.74
CA LYS A 159 5.24 2.31 6.38
C LYS A 159 4.97 3.42 5.36
N THR A 160 5.86 3.57 4.37
CA THR A 160 5.66 4.52 3.27
C THR A 160 4.37 4.23 2.50
N ALA A 161 4.03 2.96 2.29
CA ALA A 161 2.76 2.57 1.68
C ALA A 161 1.55 3.07 2.48
N VAL A 162 1.56 2.90 3.82
CA VAL A 162 0.47 3.36 4.69
C VAL A 162 0.39 4.89 4.73
N ASP A 163 1.51 5.58 4.93
CA ASP A 163 1.55 7.04 5.02
C ASP A 163 1.17 7.72 3.70
N GLY A 164 1.66 7.18 2.57
CA GLY A 164 1.31 7.69 1.25
C GLY A 164 -0.16 7.46 0.92
N ALA A 165 -0.70 6.27 1.18
CA ALA A 165 -2.11 5.97 0.98
C ALA A 165 -3.02 6.82 1.89
N TYR A 166 -2.59 7.08 3.13
CA TYR A 166 -3.29 7.98 4.05
C TYR A 166 -3.49 9.37 3.43
N TYR A 167 -2.46 9.94 2.80
CA TYR A 167 -2.59 11.25 2.15
C TYR A 167 -3.63 11.21 1.02
N ASN A 168 -3.68 10.12 0.25
CA ASN A 168 -4.67 9.93 -0.81
C ASN A 168 -6.10 9.77 -0.26
N VAL A 169 -6.29 9.12 0.89
CA VAL A 169 -7.58 9.10 1.59
C VAL A 169 -7.96 10.51 2.01
N ARG A 170 -7.07 11.21 2.72
CA ARG A 170 -7.33 12.54 3.30
C ARG A 170 -7.67 13.59 2.26
N ILE A 171 -6.98 13.61 1.11
CA ILE A 171 -7.24 14.60 0.08
C ILE A 171 -8.61 14.39 -0.60
N ASN A 172 -8.99 13.13 -0.86
CA ASN A 172 -10.28 12.81 -1.48
C ASN A 172 -11.45 13.06 -0.53
N LEU A 173 -11.28 12.80 0.78
CA LEU A 173 -12.31 13.08 1.79
C LEU A 173 -12.74 14.54 1.83
N ASN A 174 -11.87 15.48 1.48
CA ASN A 174 -12.22 16.92 1.44
C ASN A 174 -13.30 17.25 0.40
N SER A 175 -13.57 16.35 -0.54
CA SER A 175 -14.57 16.52 -1.60
C SER A 175 -15.87 15.74 -1.37
N ILE A 176 -15.98 15.01 -0.26
CA ILE A 176 -17.18 14.24 0.09
C ILE A 176 -18.13 15.06 0.96
N GLU A 177 -19.41 15.07 0.59
CA GLU A 177 -20.47 15.78 1.31
C GLU A 177 -21.03 14.95 2.48
N ASP A 178 -21.08 13.63 2.31
CA ASP A 178 -21.56 12.65 3.29
C ASP A 178 -20.68 12.62 4.54
N GLN A 179 -21.12 13.29 5.62
CA GLN A 179 -20.33 13.46 6.84
C GLN A 179 -20.15 12.16 7.64
N ASP A 180 -21.09 11.22 7.54
CA ASP A 180 -20.98 9.91 8.21
C ASP A 180 -19.90 9.07 7.53
N PHE A 181 -19.88 9.07 6.20
CA PHE A 181 -18.80 8.46 5.43
C PHE A 181 -17.44 9.12 5.73
N VAL A 182 -17.39 10.46 5.78
CA VAL A 182 -16.15 11.18 6.08
C VAL A 182 -15.60 10.83 7.45
N THR A 183 -16.45 10.86 8.47
CA THR A 183 -16.05 10.60 9.86
C THR A 183 -15.55 9.17 10.02
N SER A 184 -16.36 8.18 9.62
CA SER A 184 -16.01 6.76 9.76
C SER A 184 -14.76 6.37 8.97
N THR A 185 -14.60 6.90 7.76
CA THR A 185 -13.42 6.63 6.92
C THR A 185 -12.17 7.27 7.50
N LYS A 186 -12.27 8.51 7.98
CA LYS A 186 -11.16 9.21 8.61
C LYS A 186 -10.69 8.50 9.87
N GLU A 187 -11.61 8.10 10.75
CA GLU A 187 -11.27 7.36 11.97
C GLU A 187 -10.53 6.06 11.67
N LYS A 188 -11.02 5.30 10.68
CA LYS A 188 -10.36 4.08 10.22
C LYS A 188 -8.94 4.36 9.69
N ALA A 189 -8.77 5.39 8.86
CA ALA A 189 -7.47 5.77 8.32
C ALA A 189 -6.51 6.26 9.42
N ASP A 190 -6.98 7.09 10.36
CA ASP A 190 -6.19 7.57 11.48
C ASP A 190 -5.73 6.41 12.39
N ALA A 191 -6.60 5.42 12.64
CA ALA A 191 -6.24 4.22 13.40
C ALA A 191 -5.17 3.37 12.70
N LEU A 192 -5.36 3.08 11.40
CA LEU A 192 -4.37 2.32 10.61
C LEU A 192 -3.01 3.01 10.58
N LYS A 193 -2.99 4.33 10.39
CA LYS A 193 -1.75 5.12 10.38
C LYS A 193 -1.08 5.12 11.76
N GLY A 194 -1.86 5.29 12.83
CA GLY A 194 -1.34 5.29 14.20
C GLY A 194 -0.68 3.96 14.55
N GLU A 195 -1.33 2.84 14.24
CA GLU A 195 -0.78 1.50 14.48
C GLU A 195 0.49 1.25 13.64
N ALA A 196 0.46 1.63 12.35
CA ALA A 196 1.61 1.50 11.47
C ALA A 196 2.83 2.31 11.96
N MET A 197 2.60 3.54 12.46
CA MET A 197 3.65 4.38 13.00
C MET A 197 4.33 3.73 14.21
N LEU A 198 3.54 3.27 15.19
CA LEU A 198 4.06 2.66 16.42
C LEU A 198 4.83 1.37 16.13
N LEU A 199 4.26 0.48 15.31
CA LEU A 199 4.92 -0.78 14.96
C LEU A 199 6.21 -0.54 14.18
N SER A 200 6.21 0.40 13.22
CA SER A 200 7.40 0.67 12.42
C SER A 200 8.54 1.22 13.26
N GLN A 201 8.26 2.14 14.20
CA GLN A 201 9.27 2.67 15.12
C GLN A 201 9.89 1.57 15.99
N GLU A 202 9.07 0.64 16.49
CA GLU A 202 9.55 -0.48 17.28
C GLU A 202 10.43 -1.44 16.45
N ILE A 203 10.06 -1.68 15.19
CA ILE A 203 10.87 -2.50 14.27
C ILE A 203 12.20 -1.80 13.96
N GLU A 204 12.19 -0.50 13.69
CA GLU A 204 13.37 0.29 13.38
C GLU A 204 14.38 0.24 14.54
N ARG A 205 13.90 0.47 15.77
CA ARG A 205 14.71 0.33 17.00
C ARG A 205 15.33 -1.07 17.12
N LYS A 206 14.53 -2.13 16.89
CA LYS A 206 15.03 -3.52 16.93
C LYS A 206 16.09 -3.79 15.86
N VAL A 207 15.93 -3.24 14.67
CA VAL A 207 16.90 -3.37 13.58
C VAL A 207 18.21 -2.70 13.96
N GLU A 208 18.17 -1.47 14.47
CA GLU A 208 19.37 -0.74 14.93
C GLU A 208 20.09 -1.46 16.07
N GLU A 209 19.35 -1.97 17.05
CA GLU A 209 19.90 -2.77 18.16
C GLU A 209 20.60 -4.04 17.65
N LYS A 210 19.99 -4.76 16.71
CA LYS A 210 20.61 -5.97 16.14
C LYS A 210 21.84 -5.64 15.28
N LEU A 211 21.84 -4.51 14.56
CA LEU A 211 22.99 -4.08 13.76
C LEU A 211 24.20 -3.73 14.63
N THR A 212 23.97 -3.15 15.82
CA THR A 212 25.04 -2.80 16.76
C THR A 212 25.59 -4.01 17.53
N GLN A 213 24.77 -5.05 17.75
CA GLN A 213 25.19 -6.30 18.40
C GLN A 213 25.95 -7.27 17.47
N THR A 214 26.01 -7.01 16.17
CA THR A 214 26.68 -7.88 15.18
C THR A 214 28.13 -7.45 14.90
N GLN A 215 28.70 -6.54 15.70
CA GLN A 215 30.13 -6.18 15.73
C GLN A 215 30.81 -6.83 16.94
#